data_AF-A0A7S7NLD3-F1
#
_entry.id   AF-A0A7S7NLD3-F1
#
_cell.length_a   1.000
_cell.length_b   1.000
_cell.length_c   1.000
_cell.angle_alpha   90.00
_cell.angle_beta   90.00
_cell.angle_gamma   90.00
#
_symmetry.space_group_name_H-M   'P 1'
#
loop_
_entity.id
_entity.type
_entity.pdbx_description
1 polymer ?
#
loop_
_entity_poly.entity_id
_entity_poly.type
_entity_poly.pdbx_seq_one_letter_code
_entity_poly.pdbx_strand_id
1 'polypeptide(L)'
;MRAYRGRLHSGEGPGEQVHAASFLRKRELVLDTSLKHDSIELARILTHEIFHFVWWRLGNRTRLEWQALIEEEFARGAMGELGWSAEARKKCLSVEDRHDRTRIWRDYICESFCDTAAWIYSGVSEHEEFTLKPRFRTIRRDWFDQLTRHHGGALRI
;
A
#
# COMPACT_ATOMS: atom_id res chain seq x y z
N MET A 1 14.24 4.39 10.91
CA MET A 1 15.11 3.21 10.61
C MET A 1 15.49 3.20 9.12
N ARG A 2 16.28 2.23 8.60
CA ARG A 2 16.64 2.16 7.17
C ARG A 2 16.44 0.77 6.56
N ALA A 3 15.80 0.68 5.39
CA ALA A 3 15.64 -0.55 4.63
C ALA A 3 16.75 -0.68 3.57
N TYR A 4 17.48 -1.80 3.58
CA TYR A 4 18.54 -2.07 2.61
C TYR A 4 18.63 -3.58 2.32
N ARG A 5 18.58 -3.95 1.03
CA ARG A 5 18.67 -5.36 0.54
C ARG A 5 17.75 -6.34 1.29
N GLY A 6 16.52 -5.92 1.58
CA GLY A 6 15.52 -6.75 2.28
C GLY A 6 15.79 -6.95 3.78
N ARG A 7 16.65 -6.12 4.38
CA ARG A 7 16.93 -6.09 5.82
C ARG A 7 16.65 -4.69 6.37
N LEU A 8 16.27 -4.65 7.64
CA LEU A 8 16.10 -3.42 8.39
C LEU A 8 17.37 -3.14 9.21
N HIS A 9 17.90 -1.94 9.07
CA HIS A 9 19.10 -1.46 9.76
C HIS A 9 18.75 -0.26 10.64
N SER A 10 19.41 -0.17 11.79
CA SER A 10 19.32 0.98 12.71
C SER A 10 20.56 1.86 12.55
N GLY A 11 20.40 3.18 12.67
CA GLY A 11 21.51 4.15 12.56
C GLY A 11 21.78 4.66 11.14
N GLU A 12 22.91 5.36 10.97
CA GLU A 12 23.37 5.88 9.69
C GLU A 12 23.91 4.77 8.77
N GLY A 13 23.78 4.95 7.46
CA GLY A 13 24.23 3.96 6.47
C GLY A 13 23.41 4.01 5.18
N PRO A 14 23.71 3.12 4.21
CA PRO A 14 22.97 3.04 2.95
C PRO A 14 21.52 2.56 3.16
N GLY A 15 20.66 2.74 2.14
CA GLY A 15 19.25 2.33 2.17
C GLY A 15 18.26 3.49 2.07
N GLU A 16 16.98 3.16 2.24
CA GLU A 16 15.89 4.14 2.29
C GLU A 16 15.44 4.32 3.74
N GLN A 17 15.19 5.55 4.16
CA GLN A 17 14.62 5.77 5.49
C GLN A 17 13.19 5.23 5.49
N VAL A 18 12.89 4.40 6.48
CA VAL A 18 11.57 3.82 6.67
C VAL A 18 11.14 3.96 8.12
N HIS A 19 9.83 4.19 8.29
CA HIS A 19 9.18 4.29 9.58
C HIS A 19 8.64 2.94 10.07
N ALA A 20 8.47 1.96 9.18
CA ALA A 20 8.05 0.62 9.53
C ALA A 20 8.58 -0.43 8.55
N ALA A 21 8.41 -1.70 8.92
CA ALA A 21 8.61 -2.84 8.04
C ALA A 21 7.80 -4.06 8.47
N SER A 22 7.23 -4.76 7.50
CA SER A 22 6.54 -6.05 7.67
C SER A 22 7.40 -7.24 7.24
N PHE A 23 7.61 -8.18 8.16
CA PHE A 23 8.31 -9.45 7.91
C PHE A 23 7.30 -10.59 7.75
N LEU A 24 6.71 -10.70 6.56
CA LEU A 24 5.58 -11.61 6.26
C LEU A 24 5.78 -13.05 6.74
N ARG A 25 6.95 -13.64 6.49
CA ARG A 25 7.26 -15.03 6.88
C ARG A 25 7.38 -15.21 8.39
N LYS A 26 7.83 -14.19 9.11
CA LYS A 26 7.98 -14.21 10.57
C LYS A 26 6.71 -13.78 11.29
N ARG A 27 5.76 -13.16 10.58
CA ARG A 27 4.56 -12.54 11.16
C ARG A 27 4.92 -11.45 12.18
N GLU A 28 5.98 -10.72 11.89
CA GLU A 28 6.50 -9.63 12.71
C GLU A 28 6.32 -8.30 11.98
N LEU A 29 5.96 -7.26 12.73
CA LEU A 29 5.86 -5.89 12.28
C LEU A 29 6.76 -5.05 13.19
N VAL A 30 7.62 -4.23 12.59
CA VAL A 30 8.51 -3.32 13.32
C VAL A 30 8.11 -1.89 13.00
N LEU A 31 7.96 -1.06 14.03
CA LEU A 31 7.64 0.36 13.93
C LEU A 31 8.75 1.20 14.53
N ASP A 32 9.03 2.36 13.93
CA ASP A 32 9.93 3.34 14.49
C ASP A 32 9.29 3.92 15.76
N THR A 33 10.06 3.96 16.85
CA THR A 33 9.59 4.54 18.11
C THR A 33 9.22 6.02 18.00
N SER A 34 9.74 6.74 16.99
CA SER A 34 9.36 8.13 16.74
C SER A 34 7.86 8.30 16.47
N LEU A 35 7.21 7.30 15.85
CA LEU A 35 5.78 7.30 15.53
C LEU A 35 4.87 7.40 16.77
N LYS A 36 5.37 7.09 17.97
CA LYS A 36 4.60 7.23 19.21
C LYS A 36 4.11 8.65 19.47
N HIS A 37 4.76 9.66 18.87
CA HIS A 37 4.43 11.06 19.07
C HIS A 37 3.49 11.61 17.98
N ASP A 38 3.14 10.79 16.99
CA ASP A 38 2.22 11.16 15.92
C ASP A 38 1.20 10.03 15.72
N SER A 39 0.05 10.16 16.38
CA SER A 39 -0.99 9.13 16.33
C SER A 39 -1.61 8.96 14.95
N ILE A 40 -1.62 10.02 14.13
CA ILE A 40 -2.19 9.98 12.77
C ILE A 40 -1.24 9.17 11.88
N GLU A 41 0.04 9.51 11.90
CA GLU A 41 1.05 8.82 11.11
C GLU A 41 1.23 7.36 11.56
N LEU A 42 1.20 7.13 12.87
CA LEU A 42 1.18 5.78 13.44
C LEU A 42 -0.01 4.97 12.92
N ALA A 43 -1.23 5.53 12.95
CA ALA A 43 -2.42 4.81 12.49
C ALA A 43 -2.35 4.47 10.99
N ARG A 44 -1.90 5.43 10.15
CA ARG A 44 -1.72 5.21 8.71
C ARG A 44 -0.69 4.11 8.43
N ILE A 45 0.51 4.25 8.98
CA ILE A 45 1.63 3.32 8.75
C ILE A 45 1.30 1.94 9.31
N LEU A 46 0.78 1.85 10.55
CA LEU A 46 0.40 0.56 11.12
C LEU A 46 -0.65 -0.16 10.26
N THR A 47 -1.68 0.57 9.82
CA THR A 47 -2.71 0.00 8.96
C THR A 47 -2.11 -0.48 7.64
N HIS A 48 -1.29 0.34 6.98
CA HIS A 48 -0.58 -0.03 5.76
C HIS A 48 0.18 -1.36 5.92
N GLU A 49 1.00 -1.45 6.97
CA GLU A 49 1.83 -2.62 7.25
C GLU A 49 0.99 -3.88 7.55
N ILE A 50 -0.10 -3.74 8.30
CA ILE A 50 -1.07 -4.84 8.51
C ILE A 50 -1.61 -5.34 7.16
N PHE A 51 -1.91 -4.44 6.23
CA PHE A 51 -2.46 -4.81 4.93
C PHE A 51 -1.46 -5.52 4.00
N HIS A 52 -0.15 -5.42 4.23
CA HIS A 52 0.79 -6.33 3.55
C HIS A 52 0.52 -7.80 3.91
N PHE A 53 0.13 -8.09 5.16
CA PHE A 53 -0.25 -9.45 5.58
C PHE A 53 -1.58 -9.89 5.00
N VAL A 54 -2.51 -8.96 4.79
CA VAL A 54 -3.78 -9.22 4.09
C VAL A 54 -3.50 -9.52 2.63
N TRP A 55 -2.76 -8.64 1.94
CA TRP A 55 -2.36 -8.81 0.55
C TRP A 55 -1.69 -10.18 0.34
N TRP A 56 -0.78 -10.57 1.23
CA TRP A 56 -0.09 -11.86 1.18
C TRP A 56 -1.03 -13.07 1.27
N ARG A 57 -2.19 -12.93 1.93
CA ARG A 57 -3.22 -13.98 2.04
C ARG A 57 -4.25 -13.96 0.91
N LEU A 58 -4.37 -12.87 0.15
CA LEU A 58 -5.30 -12.81 -0.97
C LEU A 58 -4.95 -13.83 -2.05
N GLY A 59 -5.99 -14.45 -2.62
CA GLY A 59 -5.85 -15.35 -3.75
C GLY A 59 -5.42 -14.62 -5.03
N ASN A 60 -4.81 -15.34 -5.97
CA ASN A 60 -4.33 -14.76 -7.23
C ASN A 60 -5.44 -14.05 -8.03
N ARG A 61 -6.66 -14.60 -8.02
CA ARG A 61 -7.82 -13.99 -8.70
C ARG A 61 -8.09 -12.57 -8.18
N THR A 62 -8.21 -12.40 -6.87
CA THR A 62 -8.47 -11.10 -6.24
C THR A 62 -7.34 -10.11 -6.53
N ARG A 63 -6.08 -10.56 -6.50
CA ARG A 63 -4.94 -9.70 -6.86
C ARG A 63 -4.98 -9.25 -8.31
N LEU A 64 -5.43 -10.13 -9.23
CA LEU A 64 -5.62 -9.80 -10.64
C LEU A 64 -6.78 -8.82 -10.84
N GLU A 65 -7.88 -8.97 -10.11
CA GLU A 65 -9.01 -8.04 -10.14
C GLU A 65 -8.58 -6.65 -9.67
N TRP A 66 -7.79 -6.57 -8.59
CA TRP A 66 -7.18 -5.31 -8.14
C TRP A 66 -6.23 -4.72 -9.21
N GLN A 67 -5.36 -5.55 -9.80
CA GLN A 67 -4.46 -5.11 -10.86
C GLN A 67 -5.24 -4.53 -12.06
N ALA A 68 -6.31 -5.20 -12.51
CA ALA A 68 -7.13 -4.74 -13.63
C ALA A 68 -7.81 -3.40 -13.35
N LEU A 69 -8.28 -3.18 -12.11
CA LEU A 69 -8.80 -1.88 -11.68
C LEU A 69 -7.75 -0.78 -11.85
N ILE A 70 -6.53 -1.03 -11.36
CA ILE A 70 -5.42 -0.06 -11.46
C ILE A 70 -5.04 0.17 -12.94
N GLU A 71 -5.01 -0.86 -13.78
CA GLU A 71 -4.73 -0.71 -15.21
C GLU A 71 -5.73 0.23 -15.90
N GLU A 72 -7.02 0.11 -15.58
CA GLU A 72 -8.08 1.01 -16.05
C GLU A 72 -7.89 2.45 -15.53
N GLU A 73 -7.47 2.62 -14.27
CA GLU A 73 -7.14 3.94 -13.73
C GLU A 73 -6.02 4.62 -14.53
N PHE A 74 -4.95 3.88 -14.85
CA PHE A 74 -3.88 4.39 -15.71
C PHE A 74 -4.38 4.74 -17.12
N ALA A 75 -5.19 3.88 -17.73
CA ALA A 75 -5.78 4.13 -19.05
C ALA A 75 -6.61 5.44 -19.06
N ARG A 76 -7.24 5.75 -17.93
CA ARG A 76 -8.03 6.98 -17.71
C ARG A 76 -7.20 8.17 -17.16
N GLY A 77 -5.88 8.05 -17.15
CA GLY A 77 -4.96 9.11 -16.73
C GLY A 77 -5.03 9.44 -15.23
N ALA A 78 -5.10 8.42 -14.37
CA ALA A 78 -5.02 8.60 -12.93
C ALA A 78 -3.66 9.15 -12.49
N MET A 79 -3.70 10.28 -11.78
CA MET A 79 -2.54 10.92 -11.17
C MET A 79 -2.64 10.88 -9.65
N GLY A 80 -1.48 10.86 -8.99
CA GLY A 80 -1.36 10.71 -7.54
C GLY A 80 -1.68 9.31 -7.05
N GLU A 81 -1.56 9.13 -5.74
CA GLU A 81 -1.85 7.90 -4.98
C GLU A 81 -2.42 8.23 -3.58
N LEU A 82 -2.68 7.20 -2.79
CA LEU A 82 -3.23 7.28 -1.43
C LEU A 82 -2.17 7.09 -0.33
N GLY A 83 -0.89 7.15 -0.69
CA GLY A 83 0.22 7.06 0.25
C GLY A 83 1.56 7.20 -0.48
N TRP A 84 2.59 7.55 0.27
CA TRP A 84 3.93 7.74 -0.29
C TRP A 84 4.52 6.46 -0.88
N SER A 85 4.28 5.29 -0.27
CA SER A 85 4.83 4.01 -0.73
C SER A 85 4.41 3.70 -2.16
N ALA A 86 3.11 3.80 -2.48
CA ALA A 86 2.60 3.61 -3.83
C ALA A 86 3.06 4.72 -4.78
N GLU A 87 3.05 5.99 -4.34
CA GLU A 87 3.47 7.13 -5.16
C GLU A 87 4.94 7.01 -5.59
N ALA A 88 5.84 6.65 -4.68
CA ALA A 88 7.25 6.44 -4.96
C ALA A 88 7.45 5.31 -5.97
N ARG A 89 6.74 4.18 -5.81
CA ARG A 89 6.81 3.07 -6.77
C ARG A 89 6.24 3.45 -8.13
N LYS A 90 5.13 4.19 -8.15
CA LYS A 90 4.49 4.67 -9.38
C LYS A 90 5.43 5.53 -10.22
N LYS A 91 6.19 6.43 -9.57
CA LYS A 91 7.18 7.30 -10.24
C LYS A 91 8.35 6.53 -10.86
N CYS A 92 8.65 5.33 -10.37
CA CYS A 92 9.70 4.48 -10.91
C CYS A 92 9.23 3.53 -12.03
N LEU A 93 7.93 3.47 -12.33
CA LEU A 93 7.40 2.57 -13.35
C LEU A 93 7.71 3.05 -14.76
N SER A 94 8.24 2.16 -15.59
CA SER A 94 8.19 2.34 -17.04
C SER A 94 6.87 1.83 -17.63
N VAL A 95 6.65 2.10 -18.92
CA VAL A 95 5.50 1.53 -19.65
C VAL A 95 5.65 0.02 -19.81
N GLU A 96 6.87 -0.44 -20.04
CA GLU A 96 7.24 -1.85 -20.22
C GLU A 96 7.02 -2.65 -18.93
N ASP A 97 7.32 -2.08 -17.76
CA ASP A 97 7.08 -2.73 -16.46
C ASP A 97 5.63 -3.19 -16.31
N ARG A 98 4.69 -2.36 -16.77
CA ARG A 98 3.26 -2.62 -16.73
C ARG A 98 2.88 -3.74 -17.68
N HIS A 99 3.35 -3.66 -18.93
CA HIS A 99 3.06 -4.65 -19.97
C HIS A 99 3.61 -6.04 -19.60
N ASP A 100 4.87 -6.09 -19.17
CA ASP A 100 5.57 -7.34 -18.87
C ASP A 100 5.28 -7.84 -17.44
N ARG A 101 4.50 -7.08 -16.67
CA ARG A 101 4.12 -7.36 -15.29
C ARG A 101 5.33 -7.70 -14.42
N THR A 102 6.36 -6.86 -14.53
CA THR A 102 7.65 -7.08 -13.87
C THR A 102 7.49 -7.09 -12.35
N ARG A 103 8.58 -7.38 -11.64
CA ARG A 103 8.57 -7.26 -10.18
C ARG A 103 8.21 -5.84 -9.72
N ILE A 104 8.71 -4.81 -10.39
CA ILE A 104 8.45 -3.41 -10.03
C ILE A 104 6.95 -3.10 -10.13
N TRP A 105 6.30 -3.59 -11.20
CA TRP A 105 4.84 -3.49 -11.33
C TRP A 105 4.10 -4.20 -10.20
N ARG A 106 4.48 -5.45 -9.88
CA ARG A 106 3.83 -6.21 -8.80
C ARG A 106 4.02 -5.57 -7.42
N ASP A 107 5.19 -5.00 -7.17
CA ASP A 107 5.47 -4.26 -5.93
C ASP A 107 4.58 -3.01 -5.87
N TYR A 108 4.49 -2.21 -6.94
CA TYR A 108 3.55 -1.07 -7.01
C TYR A 108 2.09 -1.48 -6.78
N ILE A 109 1.62 -2.56 -7.40
CA ILE A 109 0.24 -3.04 -7.21
C ILE A 109 -0.04 -3.40 -5.74
N CYS A 110 0.93 -4.02 -5.07
CA CYS A 110 0.87 -4.31 -3.63
C CYS A 110 0.83 -3.03 -2.79
N GLU A 111 1.74 -2.08 -3.03
CA GLU A 111 1.78 -0.82 -2.29
C GLU A 111 0.48 -0.02 -2.49
N SER A 112 -0.02 0.06 -3.73
CA SER A 112 -1.26 0.74 -4.05
C SER A 112 -2.46 0.15 -3.29
N PHE A 113 -2.50 -1.17 -3.13
CA PHE A 113 -3.51 -1.84 -2.31
C PHE A 113 -3.38 -1.46 -0.83
N CYS A 114 -2.17 -1.52 -0.27
CA CYS A 114 -1.93 -1.28 1.15
C CYS A 114 -2.18 0.19 1.53
N ASP A 115 -1.77 1.14 0.69
CA ASP A 115 -2.05 2.57 0.86
C ASP A 115 -3.55 2.89 0.74
N THR A 116 -4.24 2.24 -0.20
CA THR A 116 -5.70 2.38 -0.30
C THR A 116 -6.38 1.89 0.97
N ALA A 117 -5.93 0.76 1.51
CA ALA A 117 -6.47 0.23 2.74
C ALA A 117 -6.17 1.14 3.95
N ALA A 118 -4.96 1.67 4.05
CA ALA A 118 -4.60 2.66 5.06
C ALA A 118 -5.51 3.90 4.99
N TRP A 119 -5.78 4.42 3.79
CA TRP A 119 -6.74 5.52 3.59
C TRP A 119 -8.18 5.16 4.02
N ILE A 120 -8.62 3.91 3.86
CA ILE A 120 -9.98 3.50 4.24
C ILE A 120 -10.11 3.25 5.75
N TYR A 121 -9.14 2.54 6.35
CA TYR A 121 -9.30 1.92 7.67
C TYR A 121 -8.51 2.58 8.81
N SER A 122 -7.55 3.47 8.53
CA SER A 122 -6.77 4.15 9.59
C SER A 122 -7.58 5.17 10.41
N GLY A 123 -8.79 5.52 9.96
CA GLY A 123 -9.59 6.60 10.55
C GLY A 123 -9.13 8.01 10.15
N VAL A 124 -8.10 8.13 9.31
CA VAL A 124 -7.57 9.42 8.84
C VAL A 124 -8.29 9.86 7.58
N SER A 125 -9.04 10.97 7.65
CA SER A 125 -9.82 11.48 6.52
C SER A 125 -8.98 12.24 5.49
N GLU A 126 -7.97 12.98 5.95
CA GLU A 126 -7.13 13.85 5.13
C GLU A 126 -5.65 13.69 5.51
N HIS A 127 -4.78 13.68 4.50
CA HIS A 127 -3.33 13.62 4.67
C HIS A 127 -2.68 14.19 3.41
N GLU A 128 -1.51 14.82 3.54
CA GLU A 128 -0.80 15.42 2.39
C GLU A 128 -0.40 14.40 1.31
N GLU A 129 -0.19 13.15 1.74
CA GLU A 129 0.10 12.03 0.82
C GLU A 129 -1.13 11.54 0.04
N PHE A 130 -2.34 11.93 0.45
CA PHE A 130 -3.56 11.54 -0.25
C PHE A 130 -3.78 12.48 -1.44
N THR A 131 -3.13 12.17 -2.56
CA THR A 131 -3.10 13.00 -3.77
C THR A 131 -3.95 12.44 -4.91
N LEU A 132 -4.36 11.17 -4.83
CA LEU A 132 -5.22 10.52 -5.84
C LEU A 132 -6.51 11.32 -6.05
N LYS A 133 -6.98 11.49 -7.29
CA LYS A 133 -8.22 12.26 -7.54
C LYS A 133 -9.47 11.59 -6.95
N PRO A 134 -10.47 12.34 -6.44
CA PRO A 134 -11.64 11.80 -5.76
C PRO A 134 -12.38 10.67 -6.50
N ARG A 135 -12.56 10.80 -7.82
CA ARG A 135 -13.23 9.78 -8.64
C ARG A 135 -12.57 8.39 -8.56
N PHE A 136 -11.25 8.34 -8.47
CA PHE A 136 -10.50 7.09 -8.37
C PHE A 136 -10.53 6.56 -6.93
N ARG A 137 -10.52 7.45 -5.92
CA ARG A 137 -10.74 7.06 -4.52
C ARG A 137 -12.07 6.34 -4.33
N THR A 138 -13.15 6.86 -4.93
CA THR A 138 -14.47 6.23 -4.90
C THR A 138 -14.43 4.82 -5.50
N ILE A 139 -13.86 4.68 -6.70
CA ILE A 139 -13.74 3.38 -7.39
C ILE A 139 -12.97 2.36 -6.52
N ARG A 140 -11.84 2.77 -5.95
CA ARG A 140 -11.04 1.90 -5.07
C ARG A 140 -11.80 1.52 -3.79
N ARG A 141 -12.52 2.46 -3.17
CA ARG A 141 -13.38 2.18 -2.00
C ARG A 141 -14.46 1.17 -2.33
N ASP A 142 -15.18 1.37 -3.44
CA ASP A 142 -16.24 0.47 -3.88
C ASP A 142 -15.73 -0.95 -4.10
N TRP A 143 -14.50 -1.08 -4.62
CA TRP A 143 -13.85 -2.39 -4.78
C TRP A 143 -13.52 -3.03 -3.42
N PHE A 144 -12.99 -2.27 -2.47
CA PHE A 144 -12.71 -2.76 -1.10
C PHE A 144 -14.00 -3.16 -0.36
N ASP A 145 -15.08 -2.42 -0.54
CA ASP A 145 -16.40 -2.75 0.01
C ASP A 145 -16.97 -4.04 -0.59
N GLN A 146 -16.70 -4.31 -1.87
CA GLN A 146 -17.03 -5.61 -2.48
C GLN A 146 -16.16 -6.74 -1.91
N LEU A 147 -14.85 -6.53 -1.79
CA LEU A 147 -13.93 -7.51 -1.22
C LEU A 147 -14.35 -7.94 0.19
N THR A 148 -14.64 -6.98 1.07
CA THR A 148 -15.05 -7.23 2.46
C THR A 148 -16.37 -8.01 2.55
N ARG A 149 -17.34 -7.71 1.68
CA ARG A 149 -18.61 -8.46 1.59
C ARG A 149 -18.40 -9.91 1.16
N HIS A 150 -17.55 -10.16 0.16
CA HIS A 150 -17.28 -11.51 -0.34
C HIS A 150 -16.53 -12.40 0.66
N HIS A 151 -15.72 -11.81 1.53
CA HIS A 151 -15.03 -12.53 2.61
C HIS A 151 -15.83 -12.61 3.92
N GLY A 152 -17.15 -12.42 3.88
CA GLY A 152 -18.03 -12.63 5.04
C GLY A 152 -17.76 -11.71 6.23
N GLY A 153 -17.19 -10.52 5.99
CA GLY A 153 -16.80 -9.61 7.07
C GLY A 153 -15.52 -9.98 7.81
N ALA A 154 -14.78 -11.02 7.39
CA ALA A 154 -13.49 -11.41 8.00
C ALA A 154 -12.35 -10.39 7.79
N LEU A 155 -12.60 -9.33 7.00
CA LEU A 155 -11.73 -8.18 6.80
C LEU A 155 -12.16 -6.95 7.62
N ARG A 156 -13.03 -7.11 8.63
CA ARG A 156 -13.23 -6.06 9.63
C ARG A 156 -11.97 -5.97 10.50
N ILE A 157 -11.19 -4.93 10.25
CA ILE A 157 -10.03 -4.54 11.06
C ILE A 157 -10.50 -3.45 12.02
#